data_AF-A0A417XTN6-F1
#
_entry.id   AF-A0A417XTN6-F1
#
_cell.length_a   1.000
_cell.length_b   1.000
_cell.length_c   1.000
_cell.angle_alpha   90.00
_cell.angle_beta   90.00
_cell.angle_gamma   90.00
#
_symmetry.space_group_name_H-M   'P 1'
#
loop_
_entity.id
_entity.type
_entity.pdbx_description
1 polymer ?
#
loop_
_entity_poly.entity_id
_entity_poly.type
_entity_poly.pdbx_seq_one_letter_code
_entity_poly.pdbx_strand_id
1 'polypeptide(L)' 'MNLDEAIIEVIEYADARGFVIRVCAIAEPSRVLHALDFAEDLIDEPAQLGPWADCWEGLRRGLALVDPTR' A
#
# COMPACT_ATOMS: atom_id res chain seq x y z
N MET A 1 -3.42 5.28 -10.10
CA MET A 1 -2.30 4.84 -9.24
C MET A 1 -1.34 4.07 -10.13
N ASN A 2 -0.07 4.46 -10.20
CA ASN A 2 0.92 3.76 -11.03
C ASN A 2 1.59 2.70 -10.15
N LEU A 3 1.26 1.42 -10.35
CA LEU A 3 1.73 0.30 -9.54
C LEU A 3 3.05 -0.30 -10.05
N ASP A 4 3.46 0.05 -11.27
CA ASP A 4 4.56 -0.61 -11.97
C ASP A 4 5.93 -0.38 -11.28
N GLU A 5 6.02 0.64 -10.43
CA GLU A 5 7.24 1.01 -9.70
C GLU A 5 7.10 0.86 -8.18
N ALA A 6 5.97 0.36 -7.69
CA ALA A 6 5.69 0.24 -6.27
C ALA A 6 6.53 -0.88 -5.62
N ILE A 7 7.15 -0.60 -4.47
CA ILE A 7 7.81 -1.62 -3.64
C ILE A 7 6.75 -2.38 -2.83
N ILE A 8 5.82 -1.65 -2.23
CA ILE A 8 4.62 -2.22 -1.61
C ILE A 8 3.39 -1.36 -1.94
N GLU A 9 2.20 -1.95 -1.82
CA GLU A 9 0.91 -1.25 -1.82
C GLU A 9 0.19 -1.59 -0.51
N VAL A 10 -0.23 -0.58 0.24
CA VAL A 10 -1.09 -0.74 1.41
C VAL A 10 -2.51 -0.44 1.00
N ILE A 11 -3.43 -1.38 1.24
CA ILE A 11 -4.83 -1.30 0.84
C ILE A 11 -5.70 -1.51 2.06
N GLU A 12 -6.75 -0.71 2.19
CA GLU A 12 -7.84 -0.95 3.12
C GLU A 12 -9.13 -1.17 2.34
N TYR A 13 -9.86 -2.23 2.69
CA TYR A 13 -11.19 -2.51 2.16
C TYR A 13 -12.26 -2.03 3.14
N ALA A 14 -13.37 -1.48 2.63
CA ALA A 14 -14.47 -0.98 3.46
C ALA A 14 -15.32 -2.10 4.10
N ASP A 15 -15.07 -3.36 3.71
CA ASP A 15 -15.73 -4.53 4.28
C ASP A 15 -14.87 -5.19 5.37
N ALA A 16 -15.23 -6.40 5.79
CA ALA A 16 -14.57 -7.10 6.88
C ALA A 16 -13.16 -7.67 6.53
N ARG A 17 -12.60 -7.40 5.34
CA ARG A 17 -11.27 -7.88 4.95
C ARG A 17 -10.12 -7.15 5.67
N GLY A 18 -10.35 -5.92 6.13
CA GLY A 18 -9.31 -5.11 6.78
C GLY A 18 -8.21 -4.67 5.81
N PHE A 19 -6.97 -4.65 6.32
CA PHE A 19 -5.79 -4.20 5.56
C PHE A 19 -5.12 -5.35 4.80
N VAL A 20 -4.65 -5.04 3.59
CA VAL A 20 -3.82 -5.91 2.78
C VAL A 20 -2.56 -5.15 2.38
N ILE A 21 -1.40 -5.75 2.62
CA ILE A 21 -0.12 -5.28 2.10
C ILE A 21 0.27 -6.18 0.93
N ARG A 22 0.40 -5.60 -0.26
CA ARG A 22 0.94 -6.29 -1.44
C ARG A 22 2.41 -5.91 -1.59
N VAL A 23 3.28 -6.90 -1.81
CA VAL A 23 4.72 -6.70 -1.91
C VAL A 23 5.20 -7.03 -3.32
N CYS A 24 6.06 -6.18 -3.87
CA CYS A 24 6.73 -6.45 -5.14
C CYS A 24 7.76 -7.57 -4.97
N ALA A 25 7.48 -8.74 -5.57
CA ALA A 25 8.30 -9.94 -5.43
C ALA A 25 9.72 -9.82 -6.02
N ILE A 26 9.97 -8.81 -6.86
CA ILE A 26 11.26 -8.56 -7.51
C ILE A 26 12.00 -7.37 -6.89
N ALA A 27 11.42 -6.68 -5.92
CA ALA A 27 12.09 -5.62 -5.20
C ALA A 27 13.21 -6.20 -4.32
N GLU A 28 14.27 -5.41 -4.12
CA GLU A 28 15.35 -5.81 -3.22
C GLU A 28 14.81 -5.96 -1.79
N PRO A 29 15.14 -7.04 -1.05
CA PRO A 29 14.60 -7.28 0.29
C PRO A 29 14.81 -6.12 1.27
N SER A 30 15.95 -5.43 1.19
CA SER A 30 16.27 -4.25 2.02
C SER A 30 15.27 -3.12 1.83
N ARG A 31 14.86 -2.87 0.58
CA ARG A 31 13.88 -1.85 0.19
C ARG A 31 12.48 -2.24 0.63
N VAL A 32 12.14 -3.52 0.54
CA VAL A 32 10.85 -4.05 1.05
C VAL A 32 10.74 -3.83 2.56
N LEU A 33 11.77 -4.18 3.32
CA LEU A 33 11.76 -4.00 4.78
C LEU A 33 11.59 -2.53 5.15
N HIS A 34 12.35 -1.64 4.52
CA HIS A 34 12.21 -0.20 4.74
C HIS A 34 10.81 0.32 4.36
N ALA A 35 10.21 -0.19 3.29
CA ALA A 35 8.86 0.20 2.91
C ALA A 35 7.80 -0.34 3.89
N LEU A 36 8.03 -1.49 4.53
CA LEU A 36 7.12 -2.05 5.55
C LEU A 36 7.11 -1.20 6.82
N ASP A 37 8.21 -0.55 7.18
CA ASP A 37 8.23 0.40 8.31
C ASP A 37 7.23 1.55 8.07
N PHE A 38 7.18 2.09 6.84
CA PHE A 38 6.15 3.08 6.47
C PHE A 38 4.73 2.51 6.41
N ALA A 39 4.56 1.22 6.14
CA ALA A 39 3.24 0.60 6.13
C ALA A 39 2.61 0.56 7.53
N GLU A 40 3.42 0.42 8.57
CA GLU A 40 2.96 0.48 9.96
C GLU A 40 2.32 1.83 10.26
N ASP A 41 2.99 2.92 9.92
CA ASP A 41 2.46 4.29 10.07
C ASP A 41 1.14 4.48 9.32
N LEU A 42 1.01 3.91 8.11
CA LEU A 42 -0.22 4.00 7.31
C LEU A 42 -1.39 3.19 7.89
N ILE A 43 -1.11 2.09 8.60
CA ILE A 43 -2.13 1.28 9.27
C ILE A 43 -2.59 1.98 10.56
N ASP A 44 -1.69 2.64 11.26
CA ASP A 44 -2.02 3.45 12.44
C ASP A 44 -2.74 4.75 12.09
N GLU A 45 -2.45 5.32 10.91
CA GLU A 45 -3.12 6.51 10.36
C GLU A 45 -3.76 6.29 8.97
N PRO A 46 -4.85 5.50 8.86
CA PRO A 46 -5.42 5.11 7.57
C PRO A 46 -5.94 6.26 6.70
N ALA A 47 -6.14 7.45 7.28
CA ALA A 47 -6.49 8.67 6.54
C ALA A 47 -5.44 9.05 5.49
N GLN A 48 -4.18 8.63 5.66
CA GLN A 48 -3.09 8.88 4.72
C GLN A 48 -3.15 8.02 3.44
N LEU A 49 -3.95 6.95 3.43
CA LEU A 49 -4.15 6.08 2.24
C LEU A 49 -4.94 6.75 1.11
N GLY A 50 -5.35 8.01 1.30
CA GLY A 50 -6.11 8.76 0.31
C GLY A 50 -7.59 8.41 0.26
N PRO A 51 -8.30 8.84 -0.80
CA PRO A 51 -9.74 8.69 -0.89
C PRO A 51 -10.15 7.25 -1.17
N TRP A 52 -11.35 6.90 -0.70
CA TRP A 52 -12.03 5.67 -1.13
C TRP A 52 -12.35 5.72 -2.61
N ALA A 53 -12.11 4.61 -3.29
CA ALA A 53 -12.38 4.40 -4.70
C ALA A 53 -13.14 3.09 -4.91
N ASP A 54 -14.16 3.14 -5.77
CA ASP A 54 -14.90 1.95 -6.17
C ASP A 54 -14.09 1.17 -7.22
N CYS A 55 -13.86 -0.11 -6.95
CA CYS A 55 -13.05 -1.00 -7.78
C CYS A 55 -13.80 -2.32 -8.00
N TRP A 56 -13.36 -3.14 -8.96
CA TRP A 56 -13.96 -4.46 -9.22
C TRP A 56 -13.89 -5.40 -8.00
N GLU A 57 -12.92 -5.21 -7.11
CA GLU A 57 -12.76 -5.95 -5.85
C GLU A 57 -13.64 -5.39 -4.70
N GLY A 58 -14.43 -4.34 -4.95
CA GLY A 58 -15.20 -3.60 -3.97
C GLY A 58 -14.59 -2.23 -3.62
N LEU A 59 -15.23 -1.52 -2.68
CA LEU A 59 -14.80 -0.21 -2.21
C LEU A 59 -13.50 -0.32 -1.39
N ARG A 60 -12.44 0.35 -1.87
CA ARG A 60 -11.12 0.32 -1.23
C ARG A 60 -10.43 1.69 -1.26
N ARG A 61 -9.50 1.93 -0.36
CA ARG A 61 -8.48 3.00 -0.48
C ARG A 61 -7.09 2.39 -0.39
N GLY A 62 -6.08 3.10 -0.84
CA GLY A 62 -4.73 2.57 -0.78
C GLY A 62 -3.67 3.51 -1.29
N LEU A 63 -2.44 3.23 -0.88
CA LEU A 63 -1.26 3.98 -1.27
C LEU A 63 -0.17 3.01 -1.71
N ALA A 64 0.36 3.27 -2.90
CA ALA A 64 1.53 2.59 -3.42
C ALA A 64 2.78 3.36 -2.98
N LEU A 65 3.69 2.68 -2.27
CA LEU A 65 4.97 3.24 -1.87
C LEU A 65 6.01 2.93 -2.95
N VAL A 66 6.53 3.99 -3.55
CA VAL A 66 7.69 3.96 -4.43
C VAL A 66 8.93 4.36 -3.63
N ASP A 67 10.10 3.95 -4.09
CA ASP A 67 11.35 4.36 -3.45
C ASP A 67 11.58 5.86 -3.63
N PRO A 68 11.76 6.64 -2.55
CA PRO A 68 12.06 8.06 -2.64
C PRO A 68 13.46 8.37 -3.18
N THR A 69 14.35 7.38 -3.37
CA THR A 69 15.72 7.59 -3.87
C THR A 69 15.83 7.75 -5.39
N ARG A 70 14.72 7.89 -6.12
CA ARG A 70 14.68 8.11 -7.58
C ARG A 70 14.06 9.44 -7.98
#